data_AF-A0A143BSK0-F1
#
_entry.id   AF-A0A143BSK0-F1
#
_cell.length_a   1.000
_cell.length_b   1.000
_cell.length_c   1.000
_cell.angle_alpha   90.00
_cell.angle_beta   90.00
_cell.angle_gamma   90.00
#
_symmetry.space_group_name_H-M   'P 1'
#
loop_
_entity.id
_entity.type
_entity.pdbx_description
1 polymer ?
#
loop_
_entity_poly.entity_id
_entity_poly.type
_entity_poly.pdbx_seq_one_letter_code
_entity_poly.pdbx_strand_id
1 'polypeptide(L)'
;MQLPALHSMLHQASELAATKNASFEAVCRREEDAERVLAEVRAEKAVRAGSAQSANELVTALQEKIQRHTASTGPKTGPDTAEEPGHGDPPTVRASIQRATRELLLEQGEATTKEIREHIEKVLPHVNVKSTSPELTHLVKQGLLVRPRGGVYRLGGEWARAENR
;
A
#
# COMPACT_ATOMS: atom_id res chain seq x y z
N MET A 1 -23.36 70.46 -15.79
CA MET A 1 -23.47 69.07 -16.29
C MET A 1 -24.93 68.78 -16.60
N GLN A 2 -25.23 68.18 -17.75
CA GLN A 2 -26.62 67.94 -18.17
C GLN A 2 -27.15 66.69 -17.45
N LEU A 3 -28.36 66.78 -16.88
CA LEU A 3 -29.09 65.71 -16.17
C LEU A 3 -29.08 64.33 -16.88
N PRO A 4 -29.24 64.26 -18.22
CA PRO A 4 -29.18 62.98 -18.95
C PRO A 4 -27.83 62.26 -18.83
N ALA A 5 -26.72 63.00 -18.77
CA ALA A 5 -25.39 62.40 -18.62
C ALA A 5 -25.21 61.74 -17.24
N LEU A 6 -25.76 62.37 -16.19
CA LEU A 6 -25.73 61.81 -14.83
C LEU A 6 -26.58 60.53 -14.72
N HIS A 7 -27.75 60.49 -15.37
CA HIS A 7 -28.56 59.27 -15.40
C HIS A 7 -27.86 58.12 -16.14
N SER A 8 -27.20 58.41 -17.27
CA SER A 8 -26.42 57.42 -18.01
C SER A 8 -25.27 56.88 -17.15
N MET A 9 -24.51 57.75 -16.49
CA MET A 9 -23.43 57.34 -15.59
C MET A 9 -23.93 56.51 -14.40
N LEU A 10 -25.07 56.87 -13.81
CA LEU A 10 -25.67 56.10 -12.72
C LEU A 10 -26.05 54.69 -13.18
N HIS A 11 -26.63 54.56 -14.37
CA HIS A 11 -27.00 53.27 -14.92
C HIS A 11 -25.77 52.39 -15.16
N GLN A 12 -24.73 52.95 -15.81
CA GLN A 12 -23.47 52.25 -16.03
C GLN A 12 -22.77 51.83 -14.73
N ALA A 13 -22.78 52.71 -13.73
CA ALA A 13 -22.23 52.40 -12.40
C ALA A 13 -23.01 51.26 -11.72
N SER A 14 -24.33 51.24 -11.85
CA SER A 14 -25.19 50.19 -11.30
C SER A 14 -24.95 48.84 -11.97
N GLU A 15 -24.83 48.79 -13.29
CA GLU A 15 -24.52 47.56 -14.04
C GLU A 15 -23.13 47.02 -13.67
N LEU A 16 -22.14 47.91 -13.56
CA LEU A 16 -20.80 47.54 -13.15
C LEU A 16 -20.79 46.98 -11.73
N ALA A 17 -21.50 47.64 -10.79
CA ALA A 17 -21.63 47.18 -9.41
C ALA A 17 -22.29 45.79 -9.35
N ALA A 18 -23.38 45.57 -10.10
CA ALA A 18 -24.05 44.28 -10.16
C ALA A 18 -23.13 43.17 -10.69
N THR A 19 -22.38 43.45 -11.77
CA THR A 19 -21.42 42.50 -12.35
C THR A 19 -20.29 42.17 -11.38
N LYS A 20 -19.76 43.17 -10.68
CA LYS A 20 -18.70 42.98 -9.68
C LYS A 20 -19.22 42.18 -8.49
N ASN A 21 -20.42 42.48 -7.99
CA ASN A 21 -21.01 41.74 -6.88
C ASN A 21 -21.25 40.27 -7.25
N ALA A 22 -21.80 40.00 -8.44
CA ALA A 22 -21.97 38.63 -8.93
C ALA A 22 -20.64 37.88 -9.06
N SER A 23 -19.59 38.56 -9.54
CA SER A 23 -18.26 37.95 -9.65
C SER A 23 -17.65 37.64 -8.27
N PHE A 24 -17.88 38.51 -7.28
CA PHE A 24 -17.41 38.32 -5.92
C PHE A 24 -18.14 37.15 -5.24
N GLU A 25 -19.46 37.08 -5.34
CA GLU A 25 -20.25 35.96 -4.82
C GLU A 25 -19.82 34.61 -5.44
N ALA A 26 -19.50 34.59 -6.73
CA ALA A 26 -19.00 33.40 -7.38
C ALA A 26 -17.63 32.95 -6.84
N VAL A 27 -16.77 33.89 -6.43
CA VAL A 27 -15.49 33.56 -5.77
C VAL A 27 -15.73 33.03 -4.36
N CYS A 28 -16.59 33.68 -3.57
CA CYS A 28 -16.92 33.20 -2.23
C CYS A 28 -17.47 31.77 -2.23
N ARG A 29 -18.36 31.44 -3.17
CA ARG A 29 -18.87 30.06 -3.31
C ARG A 29 -17.76 29.05 -3.63
N ARG A 30 -16.82 29.42 -4.50
CA ARG A 30 -15.67 28.55 -4.83
C ARG A 30 -14.75 28.35 -3.64
N GLU A 31 -14.58 29.38 -2.81
CA GLU A 31 -13.82 29.31 -1.57
C GLU A 31 -14.48 28.34 -0.58
N GLU A 32 -15.78 28.50 -0.32
CA GLU A 32 -16.55 27.61 0.54
C GLU A 32 -16.54 26.14 0.07
N ASP A 33 -16.65 25.92 -1.25
CA ASP A 33 -16.56 24.59 -1.83
C ASP A 33 -15.15 23.99 -1.68
N ALA A 34 -14.10 24.80 -1.88
CA ALA A 34 -12.72 24.37 -1.68
C ALA A 34 -12.43 24.02 -0.21
N GLU A 35 -12.92 24.82 0.73
CA GLU A 35 -12.79 24.55 2.16
C GLU A 35 -13.47 23.24 2.56
N ARG A 36 -14.64 22.96 1.99
CA ARG A 36 -15.37 21.70 2.22
C ARG A 36 -14.59 20.49 1.72
N VAL A 37 -14.02 20.57 0.52
CA VAL A 37 -13.17 19.51 -0.04
C VAL A 37 -11.93 19.30 0.83
N LEU A 38 -11.29 20.38 1.29
CA LEU A 38 -10.14 20.28 2.19
C LEU A 38 -10.50 19.64 3.54
N ALA A 39 -11.69 19.94 4.09
CA ALA A 39 -12.18 19.32 5.31
C ALA A 39 -12.39 17.81 5.14
N GLU A 40 -12.95 17.37 4.00
CA GLU A 40 -13.13 15.96 3.67
C GLU A 40 -11.79 15.22 3.56
N VAL A 41 -10.83 15.77 2.83
CA VAL A 41 -9.48 15.20 2.70
C VAL A 41 -8.78 15.09 4.06
N ARG A 42 -8.96 16.08 4.95
CA ARG A 42 -8.40 16.02 6.32
C ARG A 42 -9.05 14.92 7.15
N ALA A 43 -10.36 14.74 7.04
CA ALA A 43 -11.08 13.67 7.74
C ALA A 43 -10.60 12.28 7.24
N GLU A 44 -10.48 12.10 5.93
CA GLU A 44 -9.96 10.86 5.35
C GLU A 44 -8.52 10.57 5.81
N LYS A 45 -7.65 11.59 5.80
CA LYS A 45 -6.28 11.46 6.30
C LYS A 45 -6.25 11.03 7.77
N ALA A 46 -7.13 11.57 8.61
CA ALA A 46 -7.21 11.19 10.02
C ALA A 46 -7.64 9.72 10.20
N VAL A 47 -8.62 9.25 9.41
CA VAL A 47 -9.05 7.84 9.42
C VAL A 47 -7.90 6.92 9.00
N ARG A 48 -7.21 7.24 7.90
CA ARG A 48 -6.07 6.45 7.41
C ARG A 48 -4.91 6.45 8.40
N ALA A 49 -4.61 7.59 9.03
CA ALA A 49 -3.58 7.69 10.05
C ALA A 49 -3.91 6.84 11.29
N GLY A 50 -5.16 6.87 11.78
CA GLY A 50 -5.61 6.03 12.88
C GLY A 50 -5.51 4.53 12.55
N SER A 51 -5.90 4.14 11.34
CA SER A 51 -5.75 2.75 10.87
C SER A 51 -4.28 2.33 10.78
N ALA A 52 -3.40 3.19 10.26
CA ALA A 52 -1.97 2.90 10.16
C ALA A 52 -1.33 2.77 11.56
N GLN A 53 -1.71 3.63 12.49
CA GLN A 53 -1.26 3.55 13.88
C GLN A 53 -1.70 2.24 14.53
N SER A 54 -2.97 1.86 14.41
CA SER A 54 -3.48 0.60 14.96
C SER A 54 -2.78 -0.62 14.36
N ALA A 55 -2.51 -0.61 13.05
CA ALA A 55 -1.75 -1.68 12.39
C ALA A 55 -0.31 -1.75 12.91
N ASN A 56 0.35 -0.62 13.11
CA ASN A 56 1.70 -0.57 13.69
C ASN A 56 1.71 -1.10 15.12
N GLU A 57 0.74 -0.71 15.96
CA GLU A 57 0.58 -1.22 17.32
C GLU A 57 0.40 -2.75 17.34
N LEU A 58 -0.40 -3.30 16.42
CA LEU A 58 -0.57 -4.75 16.26
C LEU A 58 0.76 -5.43 15.88
N VAL A 59 1.51 -4.86 14.92
CA VAL A 59 2.81 -5.40 14.52
C VAL A 59 3.78 -5.41 15.69
N THR A 60 3.87 -4.31 16.44
CA THR A 60 4.72 -4.24 17.63
C THR A 60 4.31 -5.27 18.68
N ALA A 61 3.01 -5.41 18.98
CA ALA A 61 2.51 -6.40 19.92
C ALA A 61 2.81 -7.84 19.48
N LEU A 62 2.71 -8.15 18.18
CA LEU A 62 3.07 -9.45 17.63
C LEU A 62 4.58 -9.71 17.72
N GLN A 63 5.41 -8.71 17.42
CA GLN A 63 6.87 -8.80 17.55
C GLN A 63 7.28 -9.09 19.01
N GLU A 64 6.69 -8.39 19.98
CA GLU A 64 6.93 -8.67 21.40
C GLU A 64 6.53 -10.09 21.79
N LYS A 65 5.38 -10.57 21.30
CA LYS A 65 4.91 -11.93 21.57
C LYS A 65 5.87 -12.97 21.01
N ILE A 66 6.36 -12.78 19.78
CA ILE A 66 7.38 -13.65 19.16
C ILE A 66 8.65 -13.65 20.02
N GLN A 67 9.16 -12.48 20.42
CA GLN A 67 10.36 -12.37 21.26
C GLN A 67 10.21 -13.11 22.59
N ARG A 68 9.05 -12.99 23.26
CA ARG A 68 8.77 -13.72 24.50
C ARG A 68 8.77 -15.24 24.30
N HIS A 69 8.18 -15.73 23.22
CA HIS A 69 8.19 -17.18 22.91
C HIS A 69 9.59 -17.68 22.57
N THR A 70 10.39 -16.92 21.83
CA THR A 70 11.78 -17.30 21.52
C THR A 70 12.67 -17.27 22.76
N ALA A 71 12.47 -16.32 23.68
CA ALA A 71 13.24 -16.23 24.92
C ALA A 71 12.84 -17.29 25.96
N SER A 72 11.57 -17.74 25.94
CA SER A 72 11.09 -18.78 26.88
C SER A 72 11.46 -20.21 26.44
N THR A 73 12.05 -20.38 25.25
CA THR A 73 12.51 -21.68 24.73
C THR A 73 14.02 -21.79 24.93
N GLY A 74 14.46 -21.83 26.19
CA GLY A 74 15.84 -22.20 26.55
C GLY A 74 16.10 -23.70 26.27
N PRO A 75 17.36 -24.10 26.02
CA PRO A 75 17.69 -25.34 25.34
C PRO A 75 17.46 -26.55 26.24
N LYS A 76 16.44 -27.37 25.92
CA LYS A 76 16.42 -28.77 26.37
C LYS A 76 17.26 -29.58 25.39
N THR A 77 18.53 -29.73 25.71
CA THR A 77 19.38 -30.81 25.21
C THR A 77 18.76 -32.15 25.62
N GLY A 78 18.23 -32.87 24.64
CA GLY A 78 17.83 -34.27 24.76
C GLY A 78 18.27 -34.99 23.48
N PRO A 79 19.04 -36.08 23.57
CA PRO A 79 19.58 -36.75 22.41
C PRO A 79 18.52 -37.66 21.77
N ASP A 80 18.70 -37.87 20.47
CA ASP A 80 18.19 -39.01 19.71
C ASP A 80 16.71 -38.97 19.28
N THR A 81 16.47 -38.35 18.12
CA THR A 81 15.72 -39.05 17.05
C THR A 81 16.15 -38.49 15.70
N ALA A 82 16.67 -39.37 14.86
CA ALA A 82 17.04 -39.08 13.49
C ALA A 82 15.79 -38.77 12.66
N GLU A 83 15.62 -37.53 12.24
CA GLU A 83 14.86 -37.17 11.04
C GLU A 83 15.64 -36.12 10.25
N GLU A 84 15.49 -36.20 8.93
CA GLU A 84 16.23 -35.57 7.83
C GLU A 84 16.81 -34.16 8.05
N PRO A 85 17.89 -33.79 7.34
CA PRO A 85 18.47 -32.44 7.41
C PRO A 85 17.56 -31.43 6.69
N GLY A 86 16.47 -31.04 7.35
CA GLY A 86 15.69 -29.87 7.00
C GLY A 86 16.58 -28.64 7.17
N HIS A 87 17.11 -28.13 6.05
CA HIS A 87 17.81 -26.86 5.97
C HIS A 87 16.95 -25.76 6.59
N GLY A 88 17.25 -25.43 7.84
CA GLY A 88 16.79 -24.24 8.53
C GLY A 88 17.45 -23.02 7.90
N ASP A 89 16.90 -22.55 6.77
CA ASP A 89 17.15 -21.17 6.37
C ASP A 89 16.51 -20.24 7.42
N PRO A 90 17.22 -19.20 7.87
CA PRO A 90 16.69 -18.28 8.86
C PRO A 90 15.41 -17.62 8.31
N PRO A 91 14.40 -17.38 9.18
CA PRO A 91 13.06 -16.90 8.79
C PRO A 91 13.06 -15.57 8.01
N THR A 92 14.17 -14.83 8.00
CA THR A 92 14.37 -13.58 7.28
C THR A 92 14.51 -13.74 5.76
N VAL A 93 15.14 -14.81 5.27
CA VAL A 93 15.41 -14.96 3.83
C VAL A 93 14.14 -15.29 3.06
N ARG A 94 13.35 -16.25 3.56
CA ARG A 94 12.07 -16.63 2.94
C ARG A 94 11.08 -15.46 2.94
N ALA A 95 10.93 -14.77 4.06
CA ALA A 95 10.07 -13.58 4.14
C ALA A 95 10.48 -12.48 3.15
N SER A 96 11.79 -12.32 2.90
CA SER A 96 12.30 -11.34 1.94
C SER A 96 11.98 -11.75 0.49
N ILE A 97 12.15 -13.04 0.15
CA ILE A 97 11.77 -13.60 -1.17
C ILE A 97 10.26 -13.44 -1.41
N GLN A 98 9.44 -13.75 -0.41
CA GLN A 98 7.99 -13.62 -0.49
C GLN A 98 7.57 -12.17 -0.72
N ARG A 99 8.18 -11.22 0.00
CA ARG A 99 7.92 -9.78 -0.16
C ARG A 99 8.29 -9.30 -1.56
N ALA A 100 9.51 -9.57 -2.03
CA ALA A 100 9.97 -9.15 -3.35
C ALA A 100 9.12 -9.77 -4.48
N THR A 101 8.73 -11.05 -4.33
CA THR A 101 7.84 -11.72 -5.30
C THR A 101 6.46 -11.07 -5.32
N ARG A 102 5.92 -10.72 -4.14
CA ARG A 102 4.63 -10.05 -4.03
C ARG A 102 4.65 -8.65 -4.63
N GLU A 103 5.68 -7.86 -4.34
CA GLU A 103 5.86 -6.51 -4.88
C GLU A 103 5.92 -6.54 -6.42
N LEU A 104 6.74 -7.41 -7.01
CA LEU A 104 6.81 -7.58 -8.47
C LEU A 104 5.44 -7.92 -9.08
N LEU A 105 4.73 -8.88 -8.48
CA LEU A 105 3.44 -9.34 -8.99
C LEU A 105 2.29 -8.34 -8.73
N LEU A 106 2.42 -7.45 -7.74
CA LEU A 106 1.51 -6.31 -7.55
C LEU A 106 1.69 -5.29 -8.68
N GLU A 107 2.92 -5.03 -9.11
CA GLU A 107 3.20 -4.07 -10.17
C GLU A 107 2.85 -4.60 -11.57
N GLN A 108 3.13 -5.88 -11.85
CA GLN A 108 3.03 -6.47 -13.18
C GLN A 108 1.77 -7.33 -13.39
N GLY A 109 1.08 -7.71 -12.31
CA GLY A 109 -0.04 -8.65 -12.32
C GLY A 109 0.39 -10.11 -12.54
N GLU A 110 1.23 -10.37 -13.53
CA GLU A 110 1.78 -11.69 -13.84
C GLU A 110 3.29 -11.64 -14.05
N ALA A 111 4.00 -12.67 -13.60
CA ALA A 111 5.43 -12.81 -13.87
C ALA A 111 5.83 -14.28 -14.00
N THR A 112 6.82 -14.53 -14.85
CA THR A 112 7.44 -15.84 -15.04
C THR A 112 8.44 -16.16 -13.92
N THR A 113 8.77 -17.44 -13.78
CA THR A 113 9.84 -17.88 -12.86
C THR A 113 11.16 -17.11 -13.09
N LYS A 114 11.47 -16.79 -14.36
CA LYS A 114 12.69 -16.09 -14.74
C LYS A 114 12.66 -14.62 -14.28
N GLU A 115 11.55 -13.93 -14.54
CA GLU A 115 11.39 -12.52 -14.13
C GLU A 115 11.40 -12.36 -12.61
N ILE A 116 10.73 -13.27 -11.89
CA ILE A 116 10.75 -13.27 -10.43
C ILE A 116 12.17 -13.48 -9.90
N ARG A 117 12.92 -14.40 -10.52
CA ARG A 117 14.30 -14.70 -10.15
C ARG A 117 15.22 -13.49 -10.36
N GLU A 118 15.14 -12.87 -11.54
CA GLU A 118 15.93 -11.69 -11.89
C GLU A 118 15.59 -10.50 -10.97
N HIS A 119 14.32 -10.33 -10.62
CA HIS A 119 13.90 -9.29 -9.68
C HIS A 119 14.47 -9.53 -8.27
N ILE A 120 14.40 -10.76 -7.76
CA ILE A 120 14.98 -11.12 -6.45
C ILE A 120 16.49 -10.91 -6.45
N GLU A 121 17.20 -11.29 -7.52
CA GLU A 121 18.65 -11.07 -7.61
C GLU A 121 19.02 -9.58 -7.61
N LYS A 122 18.18 -8.74 -8.21
CA LYS A 122 18.36 -7.27 -8.22
C LYS A 122 18.07 -6.62 -6.86
N VAL A 123 16.97 -7.01 -6.21
CA VAL A 123 16.50 -6.37 -4.96
C VAL A 123 17.19 -6.98 -3.73
N LEU A 124 17.56 -8.26 -3.80
CA LEU A 124 18.16 -9.04 -2.72
C LEU A 124 19.43 -9.76 -3.22
N PRO A 125 20.51 -9.03 -3.54
CA PRO A 125 21.76 -9.61 -4.07
C PRO A 125 22.45 -10.56 -3.09
N HIS A 126 22.10 -10.49 -1.80
CA HIS A 126 22.63 -11.36 -0.75
C HIS A 126 21.87 -12.68 -0.59
N VAL A 127 20.77 -12.87 -1.32
CA VAL A 127 19.92 -14.07 -1.23
C VAL A 127 20.32 -15.06 -2.31
N ASN A 128 20.53 -16.32 -1.91
CA ASN A 128 20.83 -17.39 -2.86
C ASN A 128 19.61 -17.67 -3.75
N VAL A 129 19.69 -17.22 -4.99
CA VAL A 129 18.67 -17.34 -6.04
C VAL A 129 18.19 -18.80 -6.29
N LYS A 130 18.97 -19.80 -5.87
CA LYS A 130 18.56 -21.22 -5.92
C LYS A 130 17.38 -21.53 -4.98
N SER A 131 17.16 -20.77 -3.91
CA SER A 131 16.04 -20.95 -2.97
C SER A 131 14.70 -20.42 -3.49
N THR A 132 14.70 -19.63 -4.57
CA THR A 132 13.47 -19.04 -5.15
C THR A 132 12.50 -20.10 -5.68
N SER A 133 12.99 -21.15 -6.34
CA SER A 133 12.09 -22.13 -7.01
C SER A 133 11.33 -23.03 -6.01
N PRO A 134 11.97 -23.54 -4.93
CA PRO A 134 11.26 -24.19 -3.83
C PRO A 134 10.24 -23.26 -3.15
N GLU A 135 10.60 -22.00 -2.93
CA GLU A 135 9.73 -21.03 -2.26
C GLU A 135 8.48 -20.71 -3.10
N LEU A 136 8.63 -20.49 -4.41
CA LEU A 136 7.48 -20.30 -5.31
C LEU A 136 6.55 -21.51 -5.33
N THR A 137 7.11 -22.72 -5.22
CA THR A 137 6.29 -23.95 -5.12
C THR A 137 5.54 -23.99 -3.80
N HIS A 138 6.16 -23.54 -2.71
CA HIS A 138 5.52 -23.45 -1.40
C HIS A 138 4.37 -22.42 -1.40
N LEU A 139 4.58 -21.24 -1.98
CA LEU A 139 3.56 -20.19 -2.11
C LEU A 139 2.36 -20.62 -2.94
N VAL A 140 2.58 -21.42 -3.99
CA VAL A 140 1.49 -22.01 -4.77
C VAL A 140 0.71 -23.04 -3.94
N LYS A 141 1.39 -23.89 -3.16
CA LYS A 141 0.72 -24.84 -2.26
C LYS A 141 -0.09 -24.15 -1.17
N GLN A 142 0.36 -22.99 -0.69
CA GLN A 142 -0.38 -22.16 0.26
C GLN A 142 -1.54 -21.37 -0.38
N GLY A 143 -1.68 -21.40 -1.71
CA GLY A 143 -2.72 -20.67 -2.44
C GLY A 143 -2.48 -19.15 -2.53
N LEU A 144 -1.29 -18.68 -2.14
CA LEU A 144 -0.89 -17.26 -2.23
C LEU A 144 -0.45 -16.87 -3.63
N LEU A 145 -0.03 -17.84 -4.43
CA LEU A 145 0.21 -17.71 -5.86
C LEU A 145 -0.64 -18.70 -6.62
N VAL A 146 -1.13 -18.29 -7.78
CA VAL A 146 -1.79 -19.16 -8.75
C VAL A 146 -0.97 -19.26 -10.03
N ARG A 147 -1.05 -20.40 -10.70
CA ARG A 147 -0.38 -20.64 -11.98
C ARG A 147 -1.43 -20.65 -13.10
N PRO A 148 -1.73 -19.49 -13.71
CA PRO A 148 -2.68 -19.44 -14.82
C PRO A 148 -2.15 -20.18 -16.07
N ARG A 149 -0.82 -20.22 -16.24
CA ARG A 149 -0.13 -20.88 -17.36
C ARG A 149 1.15 -21.56 -16.87
N GLY A 150 1.67 -22.51 -17.64
CA GLY A 150 2.92 -23.20 -17.32
C GLY A 150 4.07 -22.20 -17.15
N GLY A 151 4.63 -22.11 -15.94
CA GLY A 151 5.78 -21.25 -15.64
C GLY A 151 5.48 -19.78 -15.36
N VAL A 152 4.19 -19.38 -15.37
CA VAL A 152 3.70 -18.03 -15.04
C VAL A 152 2.99 -18.05 -13.69
N TYR A 153 3.22 -17.03 -12.87
CA TYR A 153 2.61 -16.85 -11.57
C TYR A 153 1.82 -15.55 -11.53
N ARG A 154 0.73 -15.57 -10.77
CA ARG A 154 -0.12 -14.42 -10.43
C ARG A 154 -0.45 -14.49 -8.95
N LEU A 155 -0.73 -13.35 -8.33
CA LEU A 155 -1.23 -13.30 -6.95
C LEU A 155 -2.52 -14.11 -6.80
N GLY A 156 -2.63 -14.83 -5.70
CA GLY A 156 -3.78 -15.67 -5.34
C GLY A 156 -4.18 -15.51 -3.87
N GLY A 157 -5.35 -16.04 -3.53
CA GLY A 157 -5.80 -16.16 -2.14
C GLY A 157 -5.78 -14.82 -1.39
N GLU A 158 -5.11 -14.81 -0.23
CA GLU A 158 -5.00 -13.63 0.63
C GLU A 158 -4.18 -12.49 0.01
N TRP A 159 -3.23 -12.80 -0.87
CA TRP A 159 -2.41 -11.77 -1.52
C TRP A 159 -3.17 -10.99 -2.59
N ALA A 160 -4.11 -11.65 -3.28
CA ALA A 160 -5.00 -10.98 -4.23
C ALA A 160 -6.12 -10.18 -3.53
N ARG A 161 -6.56 -10.60 -2.33
CA ARG A 161 -7.61 -9.89 -1.58
C ARG A 161 -7.15 -8.59 -0.93
N ALA A 162 -5.85 -8.45 -0.70
CA ALA A 162 -5.25 -7.21 -0.21
C ALA A 162 -5.30 -6.05 -1.21
N GLU A 163 -5.80 -6.28 -2.44
CA GLU A 163 -5.98 -5.29 -3.51
C GLU A 163 -7.35 -4.55 -3.43
N ASN A 164 -8.33 -5.08 -2.67
CA ASN A 164 -9.69 -4.53 -2.59
C ASN A 164 -9.99 -3.79 -1.27
N ARG A 165 -8.99 -3.23 -0.60
CA ARG A 165 -9.16 -2.41 0.61
C ARG A 165 -8.41 -1.10 0.54
#